data_AF-A0A8I2A9G7-F1
#
_entry.id   AF-A0A8I2A9G7-F1
#
_cell.length_a   1.000
_cell.length_b   1.000
_cell.length_c   1.000
_cell.angle_alpha   90.00
_cell.angle_beta   90.00
_cell.angle_gamma   90.00
#
_symmetry.space_group_name_H-M   'P 1'
#
loop_
_entity.id
_entity.type
_entity.pdbx_description
1 polymer ?
#
loop_
_entity_poly.entity_id
_entity_poly.type
_entity_poly.pdbx_seq_one_letter_code
_entity_poly.pdbx_strand_id
1 'polypeptide(L)'
;MAIRITELFGAKAGDDWGRHYMGIIKHCVLPNGQQGVFGRIDIKDSEHNEVACASANSREQLGVKLDLLVLMVLDYGILDLKANGMNSDTFGTNMTIGLS
;
A
#
# COMPACT_ATOMS: atom_id res chain seq x y z
N MET A 1 16.56 -11.48 -21.61
CA MET A 1 15.42 -11.32 -20.66
C MET A 1 15.79 -10.20 -19.71
N ALA A 2 15.12 -9.05 -19.79
CA ALA A 2 15.46 -7.89 -18.95
C ALA A 2 14.84 -8.06 -17.56
N ILE A 3 15.66 -7.99 -16.51
CA ILE A 3 15.19 -7.95 -15.12
C ILE A 3 14.55 -6.57 -14.92
N ARG A 4 13.22 -6.52 -14.79
CA ARG A 4 12.49 -5.28 -14.49
C ARG A 4 12.43 -5.13 -12.98
N ILE A 5 13.44 -4.48 -12.41
CA ILE A 5 13.49 -4.22 -10.97
C ILE A 5 12.36 -3.24 -10.64
N THR A 6 11.37 -3.71 -9.90
CA THR A 6 10.39 -2.85 -9.23
C THR A 6 11.03 -2.46 -7.90
N GLU A 7 11.02 -1.17 -7.54
CA GLU A 7 11.63 -0.70 -6.29
C GLU A 7 10.98 -1.42 -5.10
N LEU A 8 11.78 -2.01 -4.22
CA LEU A 8 11.31 -2.60 -2.97
C LEU A 8 11.23 -1.51 -1.89
N PHE A 9 10.18 -1.56 -1.08
CA PHE A 9 9.94 -0.60 0.00
C PHE A 9 9.40 -1.30 1.24
N GLY A 10 9.74 -0.81 2.42
CA GLY A 10 9.21 -1.31 3.69
C GLY A 10 8.36 -0.25 4.37
N ALA A 11 7.20 -0.64 4.89
CA ALA A 11 6.36 0.21 5.72
C ALA A 11 6.13 -0.43 7.10
N LYS A 12 5.91 0.40 8.11
CA LYS A 12 5.82 0.02 9.52
C LYS A 12 4.58 0.56 10.20
N ALA A 13 4.10 -0.15 11.21
CA ALA A 13 3.06 0.35 12.12
C ALA A 13 3.68 1.31 13.14
N GLY A 14 3.41 2.62 12.98
CA GLY A 14 3.94 3.64 13.88
C GLY A 14 5.46 3.67 13.84
N ASP A 15 6.14 3.67 15.00
CA ASP A 15 7.61 3.63 15.10
C ASP A 15 8.19 2.22 15.29
N ASP A 16 7.37 1.20 15.10
CA ASP A 16 7.75 -0.19 15.35
C ASP A 16 8.17 -0.93 14.07
N TRP A 17 9.48 -1.02 13.85
CA TRP A 17 10.06 -1.85 12.77
C TRP A 17 9.95 -3.36 13.03
N GLY A 18 9.48 -3.82 14.19
CA GLY A 18 9.10 -5.22 14.40
C GLY A 18 7.79 -5.58 13.68
N ARG A 19 6.93 -4.59 13.43
CA ARG A 19 5.64 -4.70 12.75
C ARG A 19 5.71 -4.02 11.38
N HIS A 20 6.52 -4.60 10.50
CA HIS A 20 6.77 -4.06 9.17
C HIS A 20 6.45 -5.06 8.06
N TYR A 21 6.11 -4.52 6.90
CA TYR A 21 5.79 -5.27 5.71
C TYR A 21 6.52 -4.71 4.50
N MET A 22 6.86 -5.60 3.58
CA MET A 22 7.57 -5.26 2.36
C MET A 22 6.60 -5.17 1.19
N GLY A 23 6.89 -4.25 0.30
CA GLY A 23 6.06 -3.93 -0.84
C GLY A 23 6.88 -3.47 -2.03
N ILE A 24 6.15 -3.02 -3.03
CA ILE A 24 6.70 -2.54 -4.29
C ILE A 24 6.27 -1.11 -4.58
N ILE A 25 7.17 -0.32 -5.14
CA ILE A 25 6.90 1.03 -5.65
C ILE A 25 7.05 1.04 -7.18
N LYS A 26 6.14 1.76 -7.84
CA LYS A 26 6.15 2.02 -9.28
C LYS A 26 5.85 3.49 -9.54
N HIS A 27 6.43 4.04 -10.60
CA HIS A 27 6.01 5.34 -11.13
C HIS A 27 4.64 5.20 -11.82
N CYS A 28 3.78 6.20 -11.63
CA CYS A 28 2.45 6.24 -12.23
C CYS A 28 2.05 7.67 -12.61
N VAL A 29 0.96 7.81 -13.36
CA VAL A 29 0.28 9.09 -13.57
C VAL A 29 -0.88 9.17 -12.59
N LEU A 30 -0.91 10.23 -11.79
CA LEU A 30 -1.95 10.49 -10.79
C LEU A 30 -3.23 11.02 -11.46
N PRO A 31 -4.39 11.01 -10.78
CA PRO A 31 -5.66 11.49 -11.36
C PRO A 31 -5.63 12.95 -11.82
N ASN A 32 -4.74 13.77 -11.27
CA ASN A 32 -4.52 15.17 -11.68
C ASN A 32 -3.62 15.31 -12.93
N GLY A 33 -3.23 14.20 -13.57
CA GLY A 33 -2.37 14.18 -14.75
C GLY A 33 -0.87 14.33 -14.45
N GLN A 34 -0.47 14.50 -13.19
CA GLN A 34 0.94 14.62 -12.80
C GLN A 34 1.61 13.25 -12.67
N GLN A 35 2.93 13.21 -12.88
CA GLN A 35 3.72 12.04 -12.54
C GLN A 35 3.78 11.89 -11.02
N GLY A 36 3.63 10.67 -10.54
CA GLY A 36 3.71 10.33 -9.12
C GLY A 36 4.28 8.93 -8.92
N VAL A 37 4.10 8.44 -7.70
CA VAL A 37 4.51 7.10 -7.29
C VAL A 37 3.31 6.37 -6.69
N PHE A 38 3.23 5.08 -6.96
CA PHE A 38 2.26 4.16 -6.42
C PHE A 38 3.00 3.06 -5.66
N GLY A 39 2.52 2.75 -4.47
CA GLY A 39 3.05 1.68 -3.62
C GLY A 39 1.99 0.65 -3.31
N ARG A 40 2.41 -0.61 -3.24
CA ARG A 40 1.59 -1.73 -2.79
C ARG A 40 2.37 -2.54 -1.76
N ILE A 41 1.74 -2.86 -0.64
CA ILE A 41 2.28 -3.71 0.42
C ILE A 41 1.29 -4.84 0.67
N ASP A 42 1.80 -6.06 0.75
CA ASP A 42 1.03 -7.22 1.18
C ASP A 42 1.23 -7.40 2.69
N ILE A 43 0.16 -7.22 3.47
CA ILE A 43 0.15 -7.31 4.94
C ILE A 43 -0.38 -8.69 5.29
N LYS A 44 0.54 -9.67 5.37
CA LYS A 44 0.21 -11.09 5.49
C LYS A 44 0.96 -11.73 6.64
N ASP A 45 0.21 -12.17 7.64
CA ASP A 45 0.69 -12.99 8.75
C ASP A 45 -0.39 -14.00 9.19
N SER A 46 -0.31 -14.52 10.42
CA SER A 46 -1.31 -15.46 10.94
C SER A 46 -2.68 -14.85 11.23
N GLU A 47 -2.76 -13.54 11.40
CA GLU A 47 -3.95 -12.78 11.79
C GLU A 47 -4.46 -11.89 10.64
N HIS A 48 -3.58 -11.52 9.71
CA HIS A 48 -3.78 -10.53 8.66
C HIS A 48 -3.57 -11.13 7.26
N ASN A 49 -4.41 -10.72 6.29
CA ASN A 49 -4.28 -11.09 4.87
C ASN A 49 -4.75 -9.97 3.94
N GLU A 50 -4.38 -8.74 4.28
CA GLU A 50 -4.77 -7.52 3.59
C GLU A 50 -3.71 -7.06 2.59
N VAL A 51 -4.12 -6.13 1.71
CA VAL A 51 -3.23 -5.44 0.80
C VAL A 51 -3.45 -3.94 0.97
N ALA A 52 -2.38 -3.22 1.29
CA ALA A 52 -2.38 -1.76 1.37
C ALA A 52 -1.82 -1.17 0.08
N CYS A 53 -2.53 -0.21 -0.51
CA CYS A 53 -2.07 0.51 -1.69
C CYS A 53 -2.22 2.01 -1.48
N ALA A 54 -1.24 2.78 -1.91
CA ALA A 54 -1.30 4.25 -1.88
C ALA A 54 -0.61 4.85 -3.10
N SER A 55 -0.96 6.10 -3.40
CA SER A 55 -0.22 6.91 -4.37
C SER A 55 0.06 8.30 -3.80
N ALA A 56 1.16 8.91 -4.25
CA ALA A 56 1.58 10.23 -3.84
C ALA A 56 2.46 10.91 -4.89
N ASN A 57 2.71 12.20 -4.71
CA ASN A 57 3.58 13.00 -5.59
C ASN A 57 5.07 12.70 -5.36
N SER A 58 5.44 12.21 -4.17
CA SER A 58 6.83 11.86 -3.84
C SER A 58 6.92 10.54 -3.07
N ARG A 59 8.12 9.94 -3.04
CA ARG A 59 8.38 8.70 -2.30
C ARG A 59 8.22 8.89 -0.79
N GLU A 60 8.61 10.04 -0.24
CA GLU A 60 8.45 10.33 1.19
C GLU A 60 6.97 10.38 1.58
N GLN A 61 6.15 11.06 0.79
CA GLN A 61 4.70 11.12 1.02
C GLN A 61 4.06 9.74 0.88
N LEU A 62 4.51 8.95 -0.08
CA LEU A 62 4.06 7.58 -0.24
C LEU A 62 4.39 6.73 1.00
N GLY A 63 5.62 6.85 1.53
CA GLY A 63 6.03 6.14 2.74
C GLY A 63 5.14 6.44 3.94
N VAL A 64 4.86 7.73 4.20
CA VAL A 64 3.95 8.13 5.30
C VAL A 64 2.55 7.55 5.12
N LYS A 65 2.00 7.57 3.90
CA LYS A 65 0.67 6.99 3.63
C LYS A 65 0.65 5.48 3.85
N LEU A 66 1.70 4.78 3.43
CA LEU A 66 1.81 3.33 3.57
C LEU A 66 2.02 2.91 5.03
N ASP A 67 2.85 3.62 5.80
CA ASP A 67 3.01 3.40 7.24
C ASP A 67 1.67 3.57 7.98
N LEU A 68 0.91 4.61 7.63
CA LEU A 68 -0.42 4.83 8.20
C LEU A 68 -1.38 3.70 7.85
N LEU A 69 -1.36 3.20 6.61
CA LEU A 69 -2.21 2.08 6.20
C LEU A 69 -1.84 0.80 6.95
N VAL A 70 -0.55 0.50 7.13
CA VAL A 70 -0.10 -0.64 7.94
C VAL A 70 -0.59 -0.51 9.38
N LEU A 71 -0.43 0.67 10.00
CA LEU A 71 -0.95 0.95 11.33
C LEU A 71 -2.48 0.74 11.40
N MET A 72 -3.23 1.20 10.40
CA MET A 72 -4.69 1.02 10.33
C MET A 72 -5.12 -0.44 10.18
N VAL A 73 -4.36 -1.26 9.45
CA VAL A 73 -4.62 -2.71 9.40
C VAL A 73 -4.39 -3.35 10.76
N LEU A 74 -3.20 -3.15 11.34
CA LEU A 74 -2.79 -3.88 12.53
C LEU A 74 -3.54 -3.43 13.79
N ASP A 75 -3.62 -2.11 14.02
CA ASP A 75 -4.07 -1.60 15.32
C ASP A 75 -5.57 -1.30 15.33
N TYR A 76 -6.16 -1.02 14.16
CA TYR A 76 -7.56 -0.61 14.07
C TYR A 76 -8.45 -1.61 13.34
N GLY A 77 -7.89 -2.61 12.64
CA GLY A 77 -8.67 -3.61 11.88
C GLY A 77 -9.58 -3.00 10.81
N ILE A 78 -9.32 -1.75 10.39
CA ILE A 78 -10.26 -0.96 9.57
C ILE A 78 -10.36 -1.47 8.13
N LEU A 79 -9.37 -2.23 7.68
CA LEU A 79 -9.28 -2.77 6.33
C LEU A 79 -9.88 -4.19 6.22
N ASP A 80 -11.02 -4.46 6.88
CA ASP A 80 -11.89 -5.57 6.48
C ASP A 80 -12.64 -5.20 5.19
N LEU A 81 -11.88 -5.14 4.10
CA LEU A 81 -12.35 -4.79 2.75
C LEU A 81 -13.31 -5.84 2.19
N LYS A 82 -13.31 -7.05 2.75
CA LYS A 82 -14.14 -8.18 2.31
C LYS A 82 -15.53 -8.12 2.96
N ALA A 83 -15.64 -7.76 4.23
CA ALA A 83 -16.93 -7.52 4.89
C ALA A 83 -17.68 -6.31 4.33
N ASN A 84 -16.97 -5.33 3.76
CA ASN A 84 -17.56 -4.10 3.23
C ASN A 84 -17.96 -4.18 1.73
N GLY A 85 -18.00 -5.38 1.14
CA GLY A 85 -18.56 -5.60 -0.21
C GLY A 85 -17.76 -4.98 -1.37
N MET A 86 -16.46 -4.76 -1.15
CA MET A 86 -15.63 -3.94 -2.00
C MET A 86 -14.79 -4.79 -2.96
N ASN A 87 -15.28 -4.93 -4.21
CA ASN A 87 -14.60 -5.68 -5.28
C ASN A 87 -13.47 -4.87 -5.92
N SER A 88 -12.42 -5.58 -6.30
CA SER A 88 -11.12 -5.03 -6.60
C SER A 88 -10.74 -5.24 -8.06
N ASP A 89 -10.26 -4.18 -8.72
CA ASP A 89 -9.50 -4.27 -9.97
C ASP A 89 -8.80 -2.92 -10.17
N THR A 90 -7.49 -2.89 -10.38
CA THR A 90 -6.93 -2.64 -11.72
C THR A 90 -5.49 -3.19 -11.81
N PHE A 91 -5.29 -4.44 -11.42
CA PHE A 91 -4.15 -5.30 -11.81
C PHE A 91 -4.41 -6.80 -11.53
N GLY A 92 -5.69 -7.21 -11.47
CA GLY A 92 -6.07 -8.38 -10.70
C GLY A 92 -6.25 -7.96 -9.25
N THR A 93 -7.49 -7.63 -8.92
CA THR A 93 -8.04 -7.67 -7.56
C THR A 93 -7.22 -7.00 -6.44
N ASN A 94 -6.96 -5.68 -6.52
CA ASN A 94 -6.81 -4.88 -5.27
C ASN A 94 -7.42 -3.47 -5.39
N MET A 95 -8.22 -3.10 -4.38
CA MET A 95 -8.86 -1.81 -4.24
C MET A 95 -7.86 -0.77 -3.73
N THR A 96 -7.95 0.46 -4.25
CA THR A 96 -7.10 1.59 -3.84
C THR A 96 -7.88 2.46 -2.85
N ILE A 97 -7.46 2.56 -1.58
CA ILE A 97 -7.95 3.63 -0.70
C ILE A 97 -7.07 4.86 -0.94
N GLY A 98 -7.63 5.85 -1.65
CA GLY A 98 -7.02 7.17 -1.75
C GLY A 98 -7.32 7.97 -0.50
N LEU A 99 -6.35 8.11 0.40
CA LEU A 99 -6.38 9.18 1.41
C LEU A 99 -5.97 10.49 0.71
N SER A 100 -6.92 11.40 0.58
CA SER A 100 -6.76 12.77 0.05
C SER A 100 -5.96 13.63 1.01
#